data_AF-A0A7V3L624-F1
#
_entry.id   AF-A0A7V3L624-F1
#
_cell.length_a   1.000
_cell.length_b   1.000
_cell.length_c   1.000
_cell.angle_alpha   90.00
_cell.angle_beta   90.00
_cell.angle_gamma   90.00
#
_symmetry.space_group_name_H-M   'P 1'
#
loop_
_entity.id
_entity.type
_entity.pdbx_description
1 polymer ?
#
loop_
_entity_poly.entity_id
_entity_poly.type
_entity_poly.pdbx_seq_one_letter_code
_entity_poly.pdbx_strand_id
1 'polypeptide(L)'
;MATTSNLLMTFTPDYEEYLRDESRSVGTAEFISFPTCEEEVSEVLREANKSATRVTVQGARTGIVAGAVPHGGIILNLSRMKSLGNIETCKDQARITTLPGTLLSEVREKIEPLGWFFPPDPTETSASIGGMIAANASGALTFRYGPTRNWINRLRIVLADGDVLCIERGVNYAQGRSFELTTESGRTLRGTLPSYNQPNLKCAAGYFVRENMDLIDLFIGMEGTLGVVAEADLLLIPMPQARQGLTIFLPSEEAALRLVRAARGENVGDVPRIESKPAAIEFFSKEALDLLRSAKSKYPAFENIPSLNPTWDTAIYVEYHAETS
;
A
#
# COMPACT_ATOMS: atom_id res chain seq x y z
N MET A 1 -34.96 0.73 15.65
CA MET A 1 -34.61 0.43 14.24
C MET A 1 -34.25 1.74 13.59
N ALA A 2 -32.98 2.13 13.66
CA ALA A 2 -32.48 3.27 12.88
C ALA A 2 -32.47 2.83 11.42
N THR A 3 -33.01 3.67 10.55
CA THR A 3 -33.20 3.43 9.13
C THR A 3 -31.86 3.43 8.41
N THR A 4 -31.44 2.27 7.92
CA THR A 4 -30.32 2.06 7.00
C THR A 4 -30.41 2.88 5.70
N SER A 5 -31.52 3.59 5.46
CA SER A 5 -31.82 4.27 4.19
C SER A 5 -31.00 5.53 3.94
N ASN A 6 -30.25 6.06 4.91
CA ASN A 6 -29.45 7.28 4.71
C ASN A 6 -27.98 7.00 4.33
N LEU A 7 -27.46 5.79 4.55
CA LEU A 7 -26.06 5.45 4.23
C LEU A 7 -25.88 4.87 2.83
N LEU A 8 -26.92 4.23 2.28
CA LEU A 8 -26.91 3.67 0.93
C LEU A 8 -27.62 4.63 -0.04
N MET A 9 -26.85 5.23 -0.93
CA MET A 9 -27.37 6.04 -2.02
C MET A 9 -27.56 5.16 -3.25
N THR A 10 -28.70 5.29 -3.93
CA THR A 10 -28.87 4.69 -5.26
C THR A 10 -27.80 5.22 -6.20
N PHE A 11 -27.18 4.33 -6.96
CA PHE A 11 -26.18 4.71 -7.94
C PHE A 11 -26.83 5.56 -9.05
N THR A 12 -26.22 6.72 -9.35
CA THR A 12 -26.64 7.66 -10.40
C THR A 12 -25.45 7.95 -11.33
N PRO A 13 -25.67 8.53 -12.52
CA PRO A 13 -24.58 8.92 -13.42
C PRO A 13 -23.54 9.86 -12.79
N ASP A 14 -23.90 10.60 -11.73
CA ASP A 14 -22.96 11.47 -10.99
C ASP A 14 -21.82 10.67 -10.32
N TYR A 15 -22.00 9.35 -10.15
CA TYR A 15 -21.00 8.45 -9.56
C TYR A 15 -20.26 7.59 -10.59
N GLU A 16 -20.34 7.89 -11.90
CA GLU A 16 -19.73 7.07 -12.95
C GLU A 16 -18.22 6.83 -12.72
N GLU A 17 -17.51 7.82 -12.16
CA GLU A 17 -16.08 7.71 -11.84
C GLU A 17 -15.75 6.61 -10.81
N TYR A 18 -16.73 6.20 -9.98
CA TYR A 18 -16.57 5.15 -8.98
C TYR A 18 -16.69 3.74 -9.56
N LEU A 19 -17.04 3.61 -10.85
CA LEU A 19 -17.04 2.32 -11.56
C LEU A 19 -15.67 1.93 -12.10
N ARG A 20 -14.64 2.78 -11.92
CA ARG A 20 -13.32 2.61 -12.54
C ARG A 20 -12.20 2.79 -11.52
N ASP A 21 -11.06 2.18 -11.84
CA ASP A 21 -9.76 2.44 -11.22
C ASP A 21 -8.68 2.54 -12.33
N GLU A 22 -7.41 2.64 -11.94
CA GLU A 22 -6.29 2.77 -12.88
C GLU A 22 -6.00 1.49 -13.70
N SER A 23 -6.76 0.40 -13.51
CA SER A 23 -6.67 -0.80 -14.36
C SER A 23 -7.29 -0.63 -15.75
N ARG A 24 -8.00 0.49 -15.99
CA ARG A 24 -8.81 0.76 -17.20
C ARG A 24 -10.05 -0.13 -17.35
N SER A 25 -10.37 -0.93 -16.33
CA SER A 25 -11.61 -1.69 -16.29
C SER A 25 -12.78 -0.81 -15.83
N VAL A 26 -14.00 -1.21 -16.20
CA VAL A 26 -15.24 -0.54 -15.79
C VAL A 26 -16.22 -1.58 -15.26
N GLY A 27 -16.81 -1.27 -14.11
CA GLY A 27 -17.72 -2.14 -13.38
C GLY A 27 -19.18 -1.67 -13.41
N THR A 28 -20.00 -2.25 -12.53
CA THR A 28 -21.39 -1.85 -12.28
C THR A 28 -21.69 -1.86 -10.78
N ALA A 29 -22.65 -1.05 -10.34
CA ALA A 29 -23.14 -1.05 -8.95
C ALA A 29 -24.59 -0.54 -8.90
N GLU A 30 -25.36 -0.99 -7.91
CA GLU A 30 -26.71 -0.48 -7.66
C GLU A 30 -26.72 0.59 -6.58
N PHE A 31 -25.76 0.55 -5.65
CA PHE A 31 -25.66 1.47 -4.53
C PHE A 31 -24.23 1.94 -4.31
N ILE A 32 -24.10 3.10 -3.68
CA ILE A 32 -22.83 3.65 -3.19
C ILE A 32 -23.00 4.22 -1.79
N SER A 33 -21.96 4.11 -0.98
CA SER A 33 -21.89 4.65 0.38
C SER A 33 -20.57 5.36 0.62
N PHE A 34 -20.63 6.44 1.41
CA PHE A 34 -19.48 7.23 1.82
C PHE A 34 -19.45 7.40 3.35
N PRO A 35 -19.15 6.32 4.10
CA PRO A 35 -19.08 6.38 5.55
C PRO A 35 -18.01 7.36 6.01
N THR A 36 -18.18 7.87 7.22
CA THR A 36 -17.32 8.83 7.90
C THR A 36 -16.71 8.25 9.18
N CYS A 37 -17.27 7.14 9.69
CA CYS A 37 -16.78 6.44 10.89
C CYS A 37 -16.96 4.91 10.80
N GLU A 38 -16.38 4.17 11.75
CA GLU A 38 -16.40 2.71 11.83
C GLU A 38 -17.82 2.14 11.99
N GLU A 39 -18.68 2.84 12.72
CA GLU A 39 -20.06 2.43 12.97
C GLU A 39 -20.89 2.42 11.68
N GLU A 40 -20.70 3.42 10.81
CA GLU A 40 -21.38 3.49 9.51
C GLU A 40 -20.91 2.37 8.57
N VAL A 41 -19.60 2.06 8.56
CA VAL A 41 -19.07 0.89 7.84
C VAL A 41 -19.73 -0.40 8.35
N SER A 42 -19.81 -0.56 9.67
CA SER A 42 -20.43 -1.72 10.31
C SER A 42 -21.91 -1.86 9.98
N GLU A 43 -22.64 -0.75 9.90
CA GLU A 43 -24.05 -0.74 9.50
C GLU A 43 -24.24 -1.15 8.04
N VAL A 44 -23.44 -0.61 7.12
CA VAL A 44 -23.49 -0.98 5.70
C VAL A 44 -23.17 -2.46 5.49
N LEU A 45 -22.12 -2.99 6.14
CA LEU A 45 -21.77 -4.40 6.03
C LEU A 45 -22.82 -5.32 6.65
N ARG A 46 -23.43 -4.93 7.79
CA ARG A 46 -24.56 -5.67 8.37
C ARG A 46 -25.74 -5.80 7.42
N GLU A 47 -26.11 -4.71 6.76
CA GLU A 47 -27.20 -4.72 5.78
C GLU A 47 -26.83 -5.58 4.55
N ALA A 48 -25.65 -5.36 3.98
CA ALA A 48 -25.17 -6.12 2.84
C ALA A 48 -25.12 -7.63 3.12
N ASN A 49 -24.69 -8.03 4.33
CA ASN A 49 -24.68 -9.43 4.75
C ASN A 49 -26.10 -10.01 4.88
N LYS A 50 -27.03 -9.24 5.47
CA LYS A 50 -28.44 -9.64 5.60
C LYS A 50 -29.12 -9.83 4.25
N SER A 51 -28.82 -8.98 3.26
CA SER A 51 -29.37 -9.04 1.91
C SER A 51 -28.54 -9.87 0.92
N ALA A 52 -27.43 -10.47 1.37
CA ALA A 52 -26.44 -11.14 0.52
C ALA A 52 -25.97 -10.27 -0.67
N THR A 53 -25.90 -8.96 -0.47
CA THR A 53 -25.46 -8.00 -1.48
C THR A 53 -23.94 -7.91 -1.47
N ARG A 54 -23.33 -7.92 -2.66
CA ARG A 54 -21.88 -7.77 -2.82
C ARG A 54 -21.44 -6.39 -2.38
N VAL A 55 -20.24 -6.29 -1.83
CA VAL A 55 -19.61 -5.02 -1.45
C VAL A 55 -18.25 -4.92 -2.13
N THR A 56 -17.99 -3.81 -2.80
CA THR A 56 -16.67 -3.45 -3.31
C THR A 56 -16.13 -2.30 -2.48
N VAL A 57 -15.03 -2.55 -1.78
CA VAL A 57 -14.40 -1.56 -0.89
C VAL A 57 -13.47 -0.68 -1.72
N GLN A 58 -13.55 0.63 -1.53
CA GLN A 58 -12.72 1.58 -2.25
C GLN A 58 -12.02 2.56 -1.32
N GLY A 59 -10.72 2.73 -1.54
CA GLY A 59 -9.98 3.91 -1.10
C GLY A 59 -9.96 4.98 -2.19
N ALA A 60 -8.76 5.45 -2.54
CA ALA A 60 -8.53 6.43 -3.59
C ALA A 60 -8.64 5.88 -5.05
N ARG A 61 -8.85 4.57 -5.22
CA ARG A 61 -8.98 3.88 -6.54
C ARG A 61 -7.76 3.99 -7.46
N THR A 62 -6.56 4.10 -6.89
CA THR A 62 -5.30 4.18 -7.63
C THR A 62 -4.71 2.81 -8.01
N GLY A 63 -5.43 1.72 -7.74
CA GLY A 63 -5.00 0.36 -8.05
C GLY A 63 -5.09 0.04 -9.54
N ILE A 64 -4.19 -0.83 -10.01
CA ILE A 64 -4.07 -1.20 -11.43
C ILE A 64 -4.53 -2.63 -11.75
N VAL A 65 -5.09 -3.34 -10.76
CA VAL A 65 -5.51 -4.75 -10.87
C VAL A 65 -7.03 -4.93 -10.78
N ALA A 66 -7.80 -3.86 -10.95
CA ALA A 66 -9.26 -3.84 -10.89
C ALA A 66 -9.87 -4.17 -9.51
N GLY A 67 -9.07 -4.19 -8.44
CA GLY A 67 -9.55 -4.50 -7.09
C GLY A 67 -10.54 -3.48 -6.52
N ALA A 68 -10.55 -2.26 -7.05
CA ALA A 68 -11.54 -1.24 -6.69
C ALA A 68 -12.72 -1.16 -7.68
N VAL A 69 -12.76 -1.99 -8.72
CA VAL A 69 -13.82 -1.98 -9.73
C VAL A 69 -14.99 -2.85 -9.28
N PRO A 70 -16.22 -2.30 -9.19
CA PRO A 70 -17.34 -3.04 -8.63
C PRO A 70 -17.96 -4.04 -9.62
N HIS A 71 -18.43 -5.16 -9.09
CA HIS A 71 -19.10 -6.23 -9.84
C HIS A 71 -20.56 -6.40 -9.39
N GLY A 72 -21.31 -5.30 -9.39
CA GLY A 72 -22.63 -5.15 -8.79
C GLY A 72 -22.58 -4.91 -7.29
N GLY A 73 -23.75 -4.70 -6.71
CA GLY A 73 -23.98 -4.47 -5.28
C GLY A 73 -23.67 -3.05 -4.85
N ILE A 74 -22.96 -2.95 -3.72
CA ILE A 74 -22.66 -1.72 -3.02
C ILE A 74 -21.20 -1.34 -3.24
N ILE A 75 -20.95 -0.11 -3.67
CA ILE A 75 -19.64 0.54 -3.55
C ILE A 75 -19.54 1.11 -2.13
N LEU A 76 -18.54 0.67 -1.36
CA LEU A 76 -18.23 1.21 -0.04
C LEU A 76 -16.96 2.05 -0.14
N ASN A 77 -17.10 3.35 -0.33
CA ASN A 77 -15.98 4.25 -0.57
C ASN A 77 -15.56 4.98 0.73
N LEU A 78 -14.35 4.70 1.19
CA LEU A 78 -13.82 5.16 2.47
C LEU A 78 -13.17 6.54 2.40
N SER A 79 -13.24 7.26 1.27
CA SER A 79 -12.54 8.54 1.06
C SER A 79 -12.94 9.64 2.05
N ARG A 80 -14.11 9.53 2.71
CA ARG A 80 -14.56 10.46 3.74
C ARG A 80 -14.12 10.09 5.17
N MET A 81 -13.60 8.88 5.37
CA MET A 81 -13.01 8.46 6.66
C MET A 81 -11.58 8.98 6.76
N LYS A 82 -11.42 10.28 7.01
CA LYS A 82 -10.12 10.95 7.13
C LYS A 82 -9.91 11.48 8.53
N SER A 83 -8.81 11.06 9.16
CA SER A 83 -8.33 11.64 10.40
C SER A 83 -6.88 11.26 10.63
N LEU A 84 -6.15 12.15 11.32
CA LEU A 84 -4.79 11.91 11.79
C LEU A 84 -4.72 12.26 13.26
N GLY A 85 -4.44 11.26 14.10
CA GLY A 85 -4.25 11.40 15.54
C GLY A 85 -2.97 12.15 15.90
N ASN A 86 -2.65 12.17 17.19
CA ASN A 86 -1.39 12.71 17.69
C ASN A 86 -0.25 11.73 17.43
N ILE A 87 0.97 12.27 17.34
CA ILE A 87 2.18 11.45 17.24
C ILE A 87 2.60 11.04 18.65
N GLU A 88 2.67 9.74 18.88
CA GLU A 88 3.13 9.15 20.14
C GLU A 88 4.56 8.66 19.96
N THR A 89 5.51 9.26 20.67
CA THR A 89 6.92 8.92 20.54
C THR A 89 7.34 7.86 21.55
N CYS A 90 8.12 6.88 21.12
CA CYS A 90 8.71 5.85 21.96
C CYS A 90 10.15 5.57 21.49
N LYS A 91 11.13 6.08 22.24
CA LYS A 91 12.56 5.99 21.89
C LYS A 91 12.82 6.52 20.46
N ASP A 92 13.35 5.67 19.59
CA ASP A 92 13.75 5.97 18.21
C ASP A 92 12.63 5.69 17.20
N GLN A 93 11.39 5.57 17.66
CA GLN A 93 10.21 5.37 16.83
C GLN A 93 9.06 6.25 17.30
N ALA A 94 8.10 6.46 16.42
CA ALA A 94 6.83 7.06 16.79
C ALA A 94 5.67 6.30 16.15
N ARG A 95 4.48 6.56 16.65
CA ARG A 95 3.24 5.99 16.16
C ARG A 95 2.24 7.10 15.88
N ILE A 96 1.45 6.93 14.83
CA ILE A 96 0.32 7.80 14.53
C ILE A 96 -0.90 6.97 14.13
N THR A 97 -2.03 7.26 14.75
CA THR A 97 -3.32 6.67 14.39
C THR A 97 -3.93 7.42 13.21
N THR A 98 -4.51 6.69 12.26
CA THR A 98 -5.17 7.27 11.08
C THR A 98 -6.35 6.43 10.61
N LEU A 99 -7.27 7.08 9.90
CA LEU A 99 -8.42 6.44 9.26
C LEU A 99 -8.09 6.05 7.81
N PRO A 100 -8.77 5.04 7.23
CA PRO A 100 -8.41 4.42 5.96
C PRO A 100 -8.47 5.37 4.75
N GLY A 101 -9.29 6.41 4.81
CA GLY A 101 -9.46 7.39 3.74
C GLY A 101 -8.35 8.45 3.68
N THR A 102 -7.53 8.58 4.72
CA THR A 102 -6.41 9.54 4.74
C THR A 102 -5.40 9.18 3.65
N LEU A 103 -4.90 10.19 2.95
CA LEU A 103 -3.93 10.04 1.87
C LEU A 103 -2.50 9.97 2.42
N LEU A 104 -1.62 9.27 1.70
CA LEU A 104 -0.20 9.23 2.02
C LEU A 104 0.42 10.64 2.06
N SER A 105 0.04 11.51 1.13
CA SER A 105 0.46 12.92 1.11
C SER A 105 0.07 13.69 2.37
N GLU A 106 -1.15 13.48 2.88
CA GLU A 106 -1.65 14.10 4.12
C GLU A 106 -0.87 13.60 5.35
N VAL A 107 -0.52 12.31 5.39
CA VAL A 107 0.35 11.76 6.45
C VAL A 107 1.71 12.46 6.41
N ARG A 108 2.36 12.50 5.24
CA ARG A 108 3.68 13.12 5.04
C ARG A 108 3.69 14.59 5.44
N GLU A 109 2.72 15.36 4.97
CA GLU A 109 2.57 16.78 5.31
C GLU A 109 2.54 17.01 6.83
N LYS A 110 1.92 16.11 7.59
CA LYS A 110 1.85 16.20 9.05
C LYS A 110 3.15 15.78 9.76
N ILE A 111 3.79 14.70 9.32
CA ILE A 111 4.88 14.06 10.07
C ILE A 111 6.28 14.57 9.68
N GLU A 112 6.49 14.95 8.42
CA GLU A 112 7.82 15.31 7.91
C GLU A 112 8.38 16.59 8.55
N PRO A 113 7.59 17.67 8.75
CA PRO A 113 8.06 18.87 9.46
C PRO A 113 8.46 18.61 10.93
N LEU A 114 7.97 17.51 11.51
CA LEU A 114 8.26 17.09 12.87
C LEU A 114 9.46 16.13 12.94
N GLY A 115 10.14 15.89 11.81
CA GLY A 115 11.32 15.02 11.73
C GLY A 115 11.00 13.52 11.70
N TRP A 116 9.74 13.15 11.40
CA TRP A 116 9.31 11.76 11.29
C TRP A 116 9.10 11.34 9.84
N PHE A 117 9.28 10.06 9.58
CA PHE A 117 9.23 9.46 8.25
C PHE A 117 8.40 8.17 8.29
N PHE A 118 7.40 8.09 7.40
CA PHE A 118 6.64 6.88 7.12
C PHE A 118 7.20 6.23 5.84
N PRO A 119 7.91 5.10 5.95
CA PRO A 119 8.75 4.63 4.84
C PRO A 119 8.09 4.05 3.59
N PRO A 120 6.88 3.46 3.65
CA PRO A 120 6.20 3.03 2.43
C PRO A 120 6.07 4.17 1.41
N ASP A 121 6.51 3.89 0.18
CA ASP A 121 6.61 4.89 -0.88
C ASP A 121 6.08 4.37 -2.22
N PRO A 122 4.77 4.03 -2.29
CA PRO A 122 4.15 3.69 -3.57
C PRO A 122 4.31 4.83 -4.56
N THR A 123 4.41 4.49 -5.85
CA THR A 123 4.55 5.46 -6.94
C THR A 123 3.43 6.49 -6.95
N GLU A 124 2.23 6.10 -6.51
CA GLU A 124 1.07 6.97 -6.43
C GLU A 124 0.91 7.58 -5.03
N THR A 125 1.30 8.84 -4.88
CA THR A 125 1.24 9.57 -3.60
C THR A 125 -0.19 9.96 -3.17
N SER A 126 -1.15 9.93 -4.10
CA SER A 126 -2.58 10.08 -3.77
C SER A 126 -3.22 8.78 -3.26
N ALA A 127 -2.45 7.71 -3.07
CA ALA A 127 -2.96 6.49 -2.45
C ALA A 127 -3.45 6.76 -1.02
N SER A 128 -4.64 6.24 -0.71
CA SER A 128 -5.20 6.21 0.64
C SER A 128 -4.51 5.14 1.50
N ILE A 129 -4.32 5.40 2.79
CA ILE A 129 -3.69 4.46 3.74
C ILE A 129 -4.43 3.11 3.79
N GLY A 130 -5.76 3.10 3.80
CA GLY A 130 -6.55 1.87 3.77
C GLY A 130 -6.29 1.05 2.51
N GLY A 131 -6.17 1.70 1.35
CA GLY A 131 -5.77 1.07 0.09
C GLY A 131 -4.35 0.51 0.12
N MET A 132 -3.41 1.26 0.73
CA MET A 132 -2.03 0.77 0.92
C MET A 132 -1.98 -0.48 1.78
N ILE A 133 -2.76 -0.53 2.86
CA ILE A 133 -2.86 -1.71 3.73
C ILE A 133 -3.51 -2.88 2.98
N ALA A 134 -4.64 -2.64 2.32
CA ALA A 134 -5.39 -3.66 1.59
C ALA A 134 -4.56 -4.30 0.46
N ALA A 135 -3.74 -3.51 -0.25
CA ALA A 135 -2.88 -4.00 -1.33
C ALA A 135 -1.46 -4.39 -0.86
N ASN A 136 -1.16 -4.26 0.44
CA ASN A 136 0.22 -4.33 0.97
C ASN A 136 1.20 -3.53 0.09
N ALA A 137 0.82 -2.28 -0.19
CA ALA A 137 1.49 -1.44 -1.16
C ALA A 137 3.00 -1.37 -0.85
N SER A 138 3.75 -1.43 -1.94
CA SER A 138 5.20 -1.33 -1.91
C SER A 138 5.60 -0.19 -2.85
N GLY A 139 6.89 0.01 -3.03
CA GLY A 139 7.39 1.09 -3.87
C GLY A 139 8.91 1.10 -3.91
N ALA A 140 9.48 2.19 -4.41
CA ALA A 140 10.92 2.31 -4.66
C ALA A 140 11.75 2.00 -3.40
N LEU A 141 11.32 2.54 -2.26
CA LEU A 141 11.99 2.39 -0.97
C LEU A 141 11.83 1.00 -0.31
N THR A 142 11.05 0.09 -0.90
CA THR A 142 10.84 -1.25 -0.34
C THR A 142 12.13 -2.07 -0.27
N PHE A 143 13.12 -1.78 -1.10
CA PHE A 143 14.39 -2.49 -1.08
C PHE A 143 15.09 -2.36 0.29
N ARG A 144 15.06 -1.17 0.91
CA ARG A 144 15.64 -0.94 2.25
C ARG A 144 14.63 -1.07 3.38
N TYR A 145 13.43 -0.52 3.21
CA TYR A 145 12.47 -0.35 4.31
C TYR A 145 11.37 -1.42 4.35
N GLY A 146 11.26 -2.27 3.32
CA GLY A 146 10.19 -3.24 3.22
C GLY A 146 8.82 -2.64 2.85
N PRO A 147 7.79 -3.49 2.68
CA PRO A 147 6.47 -3.06 2.24
C PRO A 147 5.64 -2.49 3.38
N THR A 148 4.45 -1.94 3.05
CA THR A 148 3.50 -1.35 4.02
C THR A 148 3.29 -2.22 5.26
N ARG A 149 3.21 -3.55 5.11
CA ARG A 149 3.00 -4.48 6.23
C ARG A 149 3.95 -4.32 7.41
N ASN A 150 5.22 -4.02 7.15
CA ASN A 150 6.23 -3.86 8.20
C ASN A 150 5.97 -2.62 9.07
N TRP A 151 5.14 -1.69 8.61
CA TRP A 151 4.92 -0.37 9.19
C TRP A 151 3.53 -0.23 9.82
N ILE A 152 2.79 -1.33 9.94
CA ILE A 152 1.48 -1.36 10.60
C ILE A 152 1.63 -1.99 11.98
N ASN A 153 1.31 -1.21 13.01
CA ASN A 153 1.31 -1.65 14.40
C ASN A 153 -0.03 -2.25 14.82
N ARG A 154 -1.14 -1.60 14.46
CA ARG A 154 -2.50 -2.00 14.86
C ARG A 154 -3.46 -1.79 13.71
N LEU A 155 -4.48 -2.64 13.61
CA LEU A 155 -5.62 -2.48 12.72
C LEU A 155 -6.92 -2.65 13.50
N ARG A 156 -7.91 -1.80 13.19
CA ARG A 156 -9.32 -2.09 13.42
C ARG A 156 -9.97 -2.45 12.09
N ILE A 157 -10.66 -3.59 12.07
CA ILE A 157 -11.18 -4.20 10.86
C ILE A 157 -12.65 -4.54 11.09
N VAL A 158 -13.52 -3.97 10.27
CA VAL A 158 -14.93 -4.34 10.24
C VAL A 158 -15.09 -5.56 9.35
N LEU A 159 -15.59 -6.65 9.93
CA LEU A 159 -15.82 -7.92 9.24
C LEU A 159 -17.11 -7.87 8.43
N ALA A 160 -17.32 -8.86 7.56
CA ALA A 160 -18.46 -8.91 6.65
C ALA A 160 -19.82 -8.85 7.36
N ASP A 161 -19.92 -9.29 8.62
CA ASP A 161 -21.14 -9.20 9.42
C ASP A 161 -21.25 -7.92 10.27
N GLY A 162 -20.34 -6.96 10.06
CA GLY A 162 -20.26 -5.68 10.74
C GLY A 162 -19.81 -5.76 12.20
N ASP A 163 -19.26 -6.89 12.63
CA ASP A 163 -18.51 -7.02 13.87
C ASP A 163 -17.09 -6.47 13.68
N VAL A 164 -16.42 -6.08 14.76
CA VAL A 164 -15.11 -5.42 14.69
C VAL A 164 -14.03 -6.30 15.27
N LEU A 165 -12.92 -6.44 14.55
CA LEU A 165 -11.70 -7.07 15.01
C LEU A 165 -10.64 -5.99 15.22
N CYS A 166 -10.14 -5.87 16.44
CA CYS A 166 -8.93 -5.11 16.75
C CYS A 166 -7.76 -6.08 16.86
N ILE A 167 -6.69 -5.85 16.10
CA ILE A 167 -5.52 -6.70 16.09
C ILE A 167 -4.25 -5.86 16.12
N GLU A 168 -3.28 -6.28 16.92
CA GLU A 168 -2.02 -5.58 17.12
C GLU A 168 -0.83 -6.51 16.84
N ARG A 169 0.21 -5.91 16.26
CA ARG A 169 1.50 -6.50 15.96
C ARG A 169 2.09 -7.12 17.22
N GLY A 170 2.44 -8.40 17.14
CA GLY A 170 3.07 -9.13 18.23
C GLY A 170 2.10 -9.69 19.29
N VAL A 171 0.78 -9.57 19.08
CA VAL A 171 -0.22 -10.05 20.06
C VAL A 171 -0.79 -11.42 19.68
N ASN A 172 -1.27 -11.60 18.45
CA ASN A 172 -1.96 -12.81 18.04
C ASN A 172 -1.15 -13.59 17.00
N TYR A 173 -0.73 -14.80 17.35
CA TYR A 173 0.04 -15.69 16.47
C TYR A 173 -0.75 -16.94 16.10
N ALA A 174 -0.59 -17.40 14.87
CA ALA A 174 -1.00 -18.74 14.49
C ALA A 174 -0.20 -19.80 15.28
N GLN A 175 -0.80 -20.97 15.51
CA GLN A 175 -0.15 -22.14 16.08
C GLN A 175 -0.07 -23.21 14.98
N GLY A 176 1.11 -23.39 14.42
CA GLY A 176 1.26 -23.99 13.10
C GLY A 176 0.47 -23.16 12.08
N ARG A 177 -0.64 -23.68 11.58
CA ARG A 177 -1.59 -22.95 10.71
C ARG A 177 -2.93 -22.66 11.37
N SER A 178 -3.19 -23.21 12.55
CA SER A 178 -4.46 -22.99 13.25
C SER A 178 -4.43 -21.64 13.95
N PHE A 179 -5.55 -20.94 13.97
CA PHE A 179 -5.64 -19.65 14.65
C PHE A 179 -6.96 -19.48 15.39
N GLU A 180 -6.92 -18.59 16.38
CA GLU A 180 -8.05 -18.12 17.13
C GLU A 180 -7.93 -16.61 17.30
N LEU A 181 -9.00 -15.89 17.00
CA LEU A 181 -9.12 -14.44 17.17
C LEU A 181 -10.42 -14.12 17.89
N THR A 182 -10.43 -13.05 18.69
CA THR A 182 -11.64 -12.59 19.39
C THR A 182 -12.00 -11.21 18.87
N THR A 183 -13.26 -11.04 18.47
CA THR A 183 -13.78 -9.74 18.05
C THR A 183 -14.19 -8.90 19.26
N GLU A 184 -14.44 -7.61 19.05
CA GLU A 184 -14.87 -6.65 20.08
C GLU A 184 -16.19 -7.06 20.75
N SER A 185 -17.07 -7.77 20.03
CA SER A 185 -18.30 -8.34 20.61
C SER A 185 -18.07 -9.60 21.46
N GLY A 186 -16.83 -10.09 21.55
CA GLY A 186 -16.46 -11.31 22.26
C GLY A 186 -16.62 -12.60 21.45
N ARG A 187 -16.99 -12.51 20.16
CA ARG A 187 -17.11 -13.69 19.29
C ARG A 187 -15.71 -14.24 18.98
N THR A 188 -15.57 -15.56 19.11
CA THR A 188 -14.32 -16.26 18.79
C THR A 188 -14.35 -16.77 17.36
N LEU A 189 -13.41 -16.31 16.54
CA LEU A 189 -13.14 -16.77 15.19
C LEU A 189 -12.05 -17.85 15.25
N ARG A 190 -12.33 -19.04 14.74
CA ARG A 190 -11.37 -20.13 14.64
C ARG A 190 -11.19 -20.50 13.18
N GLY A 191 -9.96 -20.77 12.78
CA GLY A 191 -9.67 -21.12 11.40
C GLY A 191 -8.34 -21.82 11.22
N THR A 192 -8.05 -22.14 9.96
CA THR A 192 -6.77 -22.67 9.53
C THR A 192 -6.30 -21.86 8.34
N LEU A 193 -5.07 -21.35 8.41
CA LEU A 193 -4.44 -20.62 7.31
C LEU A 193 -4.32 -21.54 6.08
N PRO A 194 -4.57 -21.02 4.87
CA PRO A 194 -4.47 -21.82 3.65
C PRO A 194 -3.03 -22.34 3.42
N SER A 195 -2.88 -23.38 2.61
CA SER A 195 -1.56 -23.88 2.19
C SER A 195 -1.32 -23.55 0.74
N TYR A 196 -0.24 -22.82 0.45
CA TYR A 196 0.29 -22.64 -0.89
C TYR A 196 1.78 -22.34 -0.81
N ASN A 197 2.49 -22.60 -1.91
CA ASN A 197 3.91 -22.31 -2.01
C ASN A 197 4.10 -20.84 -2.36
N GLN A 198 4.52 -20.04 -1.38
CA GLN A 198 5.00 -18.69 -1.66
C GLN A 198 6.34 -18.78 -2.40
N PRO A 199 6.55 -18.00 -3.48
CA PRO A 199 7.82 -17.99 -4.17
C PRO A 199 8.91 -17.40 -3.26
N ASN A 200 10.14 -17.89 -3.38
CA ASN A 200 11.29 -17.38 -2.61
C ASN A 200 11.83 -16.06 -3.21
N LEU A 201 10.94 -15.09 -3.37
CA LEU A 201 11.19 -13.75 -3.88
C LEU A 201 10.18 -12.78 -3.26
N LYS A 202 10.40 -11.47 -3.43
CA LYS A 202 9.48 -10.44 -2.93
C LYS A 202 8.08 -10.67 -3.52
N CYS A 203 7.13 -11.09 -2.68
CA CYS A 203 5.73 -11.20 -3.05
C CYS A 203 4.90 -10.22 -2.22
N ALA A 204 4.29 -9.24 -2.89
CA ALA A 204 3.36 -8.30 -2.27
C ALA A 204 1.89 -8.68 -2.55
N ALA A 205 1.64 -9.65 -3.43
CA ALA A 205 0.32 -10.04 -3.89
C ALA A 205 -0.27 -11.19 -3.06
N GLY A 206 -1.59 -11.16 -2.89
CA GLY A 206 -2.35 -12.15 -2.14
C GLY A 206 -2.02 -12.16 -0.65
N TYR A 207 -2.58 -13.14 0.06
CA TYR A 207 -2.37 -13.27 1.49
C TYR A 207 -0.89 -13.54 1.81
N PHE A 208 -0.43 -13.00 2.94
CA PHE A 208 0.80 -13.46 3.54
C PHE A 208 0.50 -14.65 4.43
N VAL A 209 1.08 -15.81 4.14
CA VAL A 209 0.82 -17.02 4.93
C VAL A 209 2.12 -17.73 5.24
N ARG A 210 2.39 -17.90 6.53
CA ARG A 210 3.49 -18.71 7.07
C ARG A 210 2.99 -19.43 8.32
N GLU A 211 3.61 -20.55 8.65
CA GLU A 211 3.35 -21.18 9.94
C GLU A 211 3.83 -20.28 11.08
N ASN A 212 3.06 -20.23 12.17
CA ASN A 212 3.34 -19.41 13.35
C ASN A 212 3.50 -17.91 13.05
N MET A 213 2.89 -17.42 11.97
CA MET A 213 2.90 -15.99 11.64
C MET A 213 2.08 -15.17 12.62
N ASP A 214 2.42 -13.88 12.71
CA ASP A 214 1.58 -12.87 13.33
C ASP A 214 0.31 -12.65 12.47
N LEU A 215 -0.87 -12.77 13.09
CA LEU A 215 -2.15 -12.81 12.40
C LEU A 215 -2.57 -11.45 11.84
N ILE A 216 -2.00 -10.34 12.30
CA ILE A 216 -2.24 -9.03 11.67
C ILE A 216 -1.84 -9.04 10.18
N ASP A 217 -0.82 -9.84 9.81
CA ASP A 217 -0.34 -9.94 8.44
C ASP A 217 -1.33 -10.64 7.50
N LEU A 218 -2.30 -11.39 8.04
CA LEU A 218 -3.38 -11.97 7.24
C LEU A 218 -4.28 -10.88 6.65
N PHE A 219 -4.41 -9.75 7.34
CA PHE A 219 -5.29 -8.63 6.97
C PHE A 219 -4.57 -7.53 6.17
N ILE A 220 -3.26 -7.67 5.94
CA ILE A 220 -2.47 -6.73 5.14
C ILE A 220 -2.13 -7.40 3.81
N GLY A 221 -2.65 -6.86 2.70
CA GLY A 221 -2.69 -7.56 1.41
C GLY A 221 -3.97 -8.38 1.19
N MET A 222 -5.01 -8.17 2.00
CA MET A 222 -6.29 -8.89 1.89
C MET A 222 -7.22 -8.38 0.79
N GLU A 223 -6.91 -7.25 0.16
CA GLU A 223 -7.69 -6.66 -0.94
C GLU A 223 -9.21 -6.53 -0.64
N GLY A 224 -9.55 -6.25 0.62
CA GLY A 224 -10.94 -6.08 1.08
C GLY A 224 -11.75 -7.37 1.24
N THR A 225 -11.15 -8.54 1.02
CA THR A 225 -11.87 -9.83 0.99
C THR A 225 -12.13 -10.45 2.37
N LEU A 226 -11.37 -10.06 3.40
CA LEU A 226 -11.53 -10.54 4.77
C LEU A 226 -12.21 -9.52 5.71
N GLY A 227 -12.36 -8.28 5.25
CA GLY A 227 -12.93 -7.18 6.02
C GLY A 227 -12.51 -5.82 5.48
N VAL A 228 -12.92 -4.77 6.19
CA VAL A 228 -12.69 -3.36 5.84
C VAL A 228 -11.84 -2.73 6.92
N VAL A 229 -10.67 -2.20 6.56
CA VAL A 229 -9.84 -1.41 7.51
C VAL A 229 -10.62 -0.15 7.88
N ALA A 230 -10.86 0.06 9.17
CA ALA A 230 -11.56 1.23 9.70
C ALA A 230 -10.61 2.19 10.45
N GLU A 231 -9.51 1.69 10.99
CA GLU A 231 -8.47 2.48 11.65
C GLU A 231 -7.14 1.73 11.61
N ALA A 232 -6.03 2.45 11.55
CA ALA A 232 -4.70 1.87 11.60
C ALA A 232 -3.73 2.72 12.42
N ASP A 233 -2.81 2.06 13.11
CA ASP A 233 -1.64 2.71 13.68
C ASP A 233 -0.42 2.47 12.79
N LEU A 234 0.15 3.57 12.30
CA LEU A 234 1.36 3.57 11.49
C LEU A 234 2.59 3.75 12.37
N LEU A 235 3.62 2.96 12.10
CA LEU A 235 4.96 3.13 12.68
C LEU A 235 5.76 4.14 11.87
N LEU A 236 6.39 5.06 12.57
CA LEU A 236 7.23 6.12 12.04
C LEU A 236 8.66 5.94 12.57
N ILE A 237 9.63 6.30 11.73
CA ILE A 237 11.05 6.37 12.09
C ILE A 237 11.57 7.79 11.92
N PRO A 238 12.73 8.14 12.50
CA PRO A 238 13.36 9.42 12.25
C PRO A 238 13.58 9.68 10.76
N MET A 239 13.36 10.91 10.34
CA MET A 239 13.64 11.37 8.98
C MET A 239 15.14 11.20 8.67
N PRO A 240 15.52 10.56 7.55
CA PRO A 240 16.92 10.51 7.13
C PRO A 240 17.53 11.91 7.03
N GLN A 241 18.75 12.08 7.54
CA GLN A 241 19.44 13.39 7.55
C GLN A 241 19.71 13.92 6.13
N ALA A 242 19.86 13.01 5.17
CA ALA A 242 20.01 13.33 3.76
C ALA A 242 19.43 12.20 2.90
N ARG A 243 18.89 12.58 1.75
CA ARG A 243 18.47 11.66 0.68
C ARG A 243 19.14 12.10 -0.60
N GLN A 244 19.84 11.18 -1.27
CA GLN A 244 20.55 11.47 -2.50
C GLN A 244 20.22 10.42 -3.55
N GLY A 245 19.60 10.86 -4.65
CA GLY A 245 19.38 10.07 -5.86
C GLY A 245 20.51 10.29 -6.88
N LEU A 246 20.88 9.23 -7.59
CA LEU A 246 21.78 9.27 -8.73
C LEU A 246 21.19 8.46 -9.87
N THR A 247 21.13 9.05 -11.07
CA THR A 247 20.82 8.31 -12.32
C THR A 247 22.11 8.06 -13.07
N ILE A 248 22.42 6.78 -13.30
CA ILE A 248 23.65 6.32 -13.94
C ILE A 248 23.28 5.70 -15.28
N PHE A 249 23.71 6.33 -16.38
CA PHE A 249 23.49 5.84 -17.74
C PHE A 249 24.61 4.89 -18.16
N LEU A 250 24.23 3.78 -18.79
CA LEU A 250 25.10 2.64 -19.06
C LEU A 250 24.96 2.19 -20.51
N PRO A 251 26.04 1.65 -21.13
CA PRO A 251 26.04 1.28 -22.54
C PRO A 251 25.37 -0.07 -22.84
N SER A 252 24.99 -0.86 -21.83
CA SER A 252 24.34 -2.16 -22.02
C SER A 252 23.62 -2.65 -20.75
N GLU A 253 22.71 -3.61 -20.90
CA GLU A 253 22.07 -4.30 -19.78
C GLU A 253 23.06 -5.08 -18.91
N GLU A 254 24.10 -5.66 -19.51
CA GLU A 254 25.16 -6.37 -18.76
C GLU A 254 25.89 -5.42 -17.81
N ALA A 255 26.20 -4.19 -18.26
CA ALA A 255 26.81 -3.19 -17.40
C ALA A 255 25.86 -2.76 -16.27
N ALA A 256 24.57 -2.62 -16.56
CA ALA A 256 23.54 -2.32 -15.55
C ALA A 256 23.42 -3.43 -14.50
N LEU A 257 23.38 -4.70 -14.92
CA LEU A 257 23.31 -5.84 -14.01
C LEU A 257 24.53 -5.90 -13.09
N ARG A 258 25.73 -5.70 -13.64
CA ARG A 258 26.97 -5.64 -12.86
C ARG A 258 26.93 -4.54 -11.80
N LEU A 259 26.45 -3.34 -12.16
CA LEU A 259 26.28 -2.23 -11.21
C LEU A 259 25.25 -2.56 -10.13
N VAL A 260 24.08 -3.10 -10.50
CA VAL A 260 23.02 -3.45 -9.54
C VAL A 260 23.52 -4.50 -8.55
N ARG A 261 24.23 -5.53 -9.01
CA ARG A 261 24.82 -6.56 -8.14
C ARG A 261 25.83 -5.95 -7.17
N ALA A 262 26.71 -5.08 -7.65
CA ALA A 262 27.67 -4.36 -6.80
C ALA A 262 26.96 -3.45 -5.78
N ALA A 263 25.91 -2.72 -6.18
CA ALA A 263 25.11 -1.86 -5.31
C ALA A 263 24.31 -2.64 -4.25
N ARG A 264 23.99 -3.92 -4.53
CA ARG A 264 23.41 -4.86 -3.56
C ARG A 264 24.47 -5.46 -2.62
N GLY A 265 25.74 -5.08 -2.77
CA GLY A 265 26.86 -5.55 -1.96
C GLY A 265 27.47 -6.88 -2.41
N GLU A 266 27.11 -7.38 -3.60
CA GLU A 266 27.71 -8.58 -4.17
C GLU A 266 29.14 -8.31 -4.67
N ASN A 267 29.99 -9.35 -4.65
CA ASN A 267 31.32 -9.26 -5.25
C ASN A 267 31.23 -9.44 -6.77
N VAL A 268 31.58 -8.40 -7.54
CA VAL A 268 31.48 -8.37 -9.01
C VAL A 268 32.86 -8.12 -9.61
N GLY A 269 33.79 -9.06 -9.40
CA GLY A 269 35.09 -9.09 -10.06
C GLY A 269 35.90 -7.80 -9.91
N ASP A 270 35.98 -7.03 -10.99
CA ASP A 270 36.69 -5.76 -11.13
C ASP A 270 35.90 -4.51 -10.66
N VAL A 271 34.63 -4.65 -10.28
CA VAL A 271 33.82 -3.55 -9.74
C VAL A 271 34.14 -3.37 -8.26
N PRO A 272 34.55 -2.16 -7.81
CA PRO A 272 34.75 -1.88 -6.39
C PRO A 272 33.50 -2.21 -5.57
N ARG A 273 33.71 -2.79 -4.39
CA ARG A 273 32.62 -3.09 -3.48
C ARG A 273 31.97 -1.79 -3.00
N ILE A 274 30.64 -1.71 -3.11
CA ILE A 274 29.86 -0.62 -2.56
C ILE A 274 29.39 -1.04 -1.18
N GLU A 275 29.85 -0.34 -0.15
CA GLU A 275 29.51 -0.66 1.25
C GLU A 275 28.15 -0.10 1.67
N SER A 276 27.76 1.04 1.11
CA SER A 276 26.48 1.68 1.39
C SER A 276 25.32 0.90 0.77
N LYS A 277 24.27 0.66 1.54
CA LYS A 277 23.05 0.03 1.04
C LYS A 277 22.10 1.07 0.46
N PRO A 278 21.71 0.97 -0.82
CA PRO A 278 20.75 1.90 -1.39
C PRO A 278 19.38 1.72 -0.73
N ALA A 279 18.61 2.80 -0.68
CA ALA A 279 17.22 2.85 -0.30
C ALA A 279 16.29 2.35 -1.44
N ALA A 280 16.61 2.73 -2.67
CA ALA A 280 15.93 2.30 -3.90
C ALA A 280 16.94 1.97 -5.02
N ILE A 281 16.53 1.06 -5.91
CA ILE A 281 17.23 0.74 -7.15
C ILE A 281 16.15 0.55 -8.23
N GLU A 282 16.12 1.42 -9.23
CA GLU A 282 15.18 1.36 -10.35
C GLU A 282 15.94 1.20 -11.68
N PHE A 283 15.40 0.37 -12.58
CA PHE A 283 16.00 0.06 -13.87
C PHE A 283 15.17 0.66 -15.02
N PHE A 284 15.86 1.27 -15.97
CA PHE A 284 15.30 1.78 -17.22
C PHE A 284 15.96 1.04 -18.39
N SER A 285 15.15 0.32 -19.17
CA SER A 285 15.61 -0.39 -20.37
C SER A 285 15.86 0.57 -21.53
N LYS A 286 16.44 0.04 -22.60
CA LYS A 286 16.67 0.79 -23.85
C LYS A 286 15.37 1.35 -24.43
N GLU A 287 14.33 0.53 -24.45
CA GLU A 287 13.01 0.88 -24.96
C GLU A 287 12.41 2.02 -24.13
N ALA A 288 12.56 1.98 -22.81
CA ALA A 288 12.11 3.08 -21.93
C ALA A 288 12.85 4.40 -22.23
N LEU A 289 14.18 4.33 -22.43
CA LEU A 289 14.95 5.51 -22.82
C LEU A 289 14.61 6.02 -24.22
N ASP A 290 14.32 5.13 -25.17
CA ASP A 290 13.89 5.48 -26.52
C ASP A 290 12.50 6.15 -26.53
N LEU A 291 11.59 5.68 -25.66
CA LEU A 291 10.32 6.36 -25.42
C LEU A 291 10.55 7.78 -24.91
N LEU A 292 11.45 7.98 -23.93
CA LEU A 292 11.78 9.31 -23.43
C LEU A 292 12.42 10.21 -24.50
N ARG A 293 13.34 9.68 -25.32
CA ARG A 293 13.94 10.40 -26.45
C ARG A 293 12.87 10.85 -27.45
N SER A 294 11.96 9.94 -27.81
CA SER A 294 10.86 10.27 -28.72
C SER A 294 9.83 11.20 -28.09
N ALA A 295 9.57 11.09 -26.78
CA ALA A 295 8.60 11.93 -26.10
C ALA A 295 9.10 13.36 -25.99
N LYS A 296 10.39 13.55 -25.69
CA LYS A 296 11.06 14.86 -25.66
C LYS A 296 10.97 15.61 -26.98
N SER A 297 11.08 14.92 -28.11
CA SER A 297 10.97 15.56 -29.43
C SER A 297 9.55 15.92 -29.83
N LYS A 298 8.54 15.33 -29.17
CA LYS A 298 7.12 15.45 -29.56
C LYS A 298 6.28 16.28 -28.59
N TYR A 299 6.61 16.28 -27.30
CA TYR A 299 5.77 16.87 -26.26
C TYR A 299 6.58 17.88 -25.41
N PRO A 300 6.13 19.14 -25.32
CA PRO A 300 6.77 20.18 -24.50
C PRO A 300 6.90 19.82 -23.02
N ALA A 301 6.03 18.95 -22.51
CA ALA A 301 6.06 18.49 -21.11
C ALA A 301 7.40 17.83 -20.72
N PHE A 302 8.19 17.35 -21.68
CA PHE A 302 9.49 16.70 -21.44
C PHE A 302 10.69 17.59 -21.83
N GLU A 303 10.48 18.89 -22.06
CA GLU A 303 11.54 19.82 -22.48
C GLU A 303 12.66 19.95 -21.43
N ASN A 304 12.33 19.81 -20.14
CA ASN A 304 13.30 19.91 -19.04
C ASN A 304 14.11 18.63 -18.82
N ILE A 305 13.80 17.50 -19.48
CA ILE A 305 14.61 16.29 -19.36
C ILE A 305 15.94 16.50 -20.08
N PRO A 306 17.11 16.22 -19.47
CA PRO A 306 18.39 16.32 -20.16
C PRO A 306 18.43 15.50 -21.45
N SER A 307 19.11 16.00 -22.49
CA SER A 307 19.29 15.24 -23.73
C SER A 307 20.02 13.92 -23.44
N LEU A 308 19.37 12.80 -23.76
CA LEU A 308 19.90 11.46 -23.53
C LEU A 308 20.80 11.04 -24.69
N ASN A 309 22.07 10.75 -24.42
CA ASN A 309 23.01 10.29 -25.44
C ASN A 309 22.47 9.01 -26.11
N PRO A 310 22.45 8.92 -27.46
CA PRO A 310 22.02 7.71 -28.17
C PRO A 310 22.80 6.44 -27.82
N THR A 311 24.03 6.56 -27.29
CA THR A 311 24.86 5.41 -26.89
C THR A 311 24.56 4.86 -25.50
N TRP A 312 23.66 5.51 -24.75
CA TRP A 312 23.20 5.00 -23.45
C TRP A 312 22.03 4.05 -23.66
N ASP A 313 22.27 2.76 -23.53
CA ASP A 313 21.24 1.74 -23.70
C ASP A 313 20.40 1.54 -22.45
N THR A 314 20.92 1.80 -21.26
CA THR A 314 20.15 1.62 -20.02
C THR A 314 20.44 2.73 -19.02
N ALA A 315 19.59 2.85 -18.00
CA ALA A 315 19.88 3.66 -16.84
C ALA A 315 19.51 2.93 -15.55
N ILE A 316 20.29 3.17 -14.50
CA ILE A 316 20.00 2.75 -13.13
C ILE A 316 19.82 4.01 -12.29
N TYR A 317 18.65 4.16 -11.68
CA TYR A 317 18.47 5.12 -10.59
C TYR A 317 18.76 4.42 -9.26
N VAL A 318 19.63 5.01 -8.45
CA VAL A 318 19.91 4.57 -7.08
C VAL A 318 19.67 5.71 -6.12
N GLU A 319 19.02 5.42 -5.00
CA GLU A 319 18.80 6.39 -3.94
C GLU A 319 19.49 5.93 -2.66
N TYR A 320 20.11 6.84 -1.92
CA TYR A 320 20.72 6.56 -0.61
C TYR A 320 20.13 7.47 0.45
N HIS A 321 19.85 6.89 1.61
CA HIS A 321 19.40 7.60 2.80
C HIS A 321 20.52 7.56 3.85
N ALA A 322 20.93 8.73 4.35
CA ALA A 322 21.86 8.81 5.46
C ALA A 322 21.19 8.30 6.75
N GLU A 323 21.95 7.57 7.57
CA GLU A 323 21.46 7.17 8.90
C GLU A 323 21.33 8.40 9.80
N THR A 324 20.35 8.37 10.69
CA THR A 324 20.26 9.31 11.79
C THR A 324 21.29 8.92 12.84
N SER A 325 22.22 9.84 13.12
CA SER A 325 23.25 9.73 14.17
C SER A 325 22.67 9.57 15.57
#